data_AF-W9ZAW7-F1
#
_entry.id   AF-W9ZAW7-F1
#
_cell.length_a   1.000
_cell.length_b   1.000
_cell.length_c   1.000
_cell.angle_alpha   90.00
_cell.angle_beta   90.00
_cell.angle_gamma   90.00
#
_symmetry.space_group_name_H-M   'P 1'
#
loop_
_entity.id
_entity.type
_entity.pdbx_description
1 polymer ?
#
loop_
_entity_poly.entity_id
_entity_poly.type
_entity_poly.pdbx_seq_one_letter_code
_entity_poly.pdbx_strand_id
1 'polypeptide(L)'
;MNNQASSLNVCIELWKLTASEALRKIRADEMSVQEYAESLLERIKARDEDVKAWAYLDEERVIQEARLLDEIPKKNRGPLHGLPIAVKDVIYTKVKLTRLYPTLKWGLTIV
;
A
#
# COMPACT_ATOMS: atom_id res chain seq x y z
N MET A 1 18.32 16.42 -32.10
CA MET A 1 19.20 16.86 -30.99
C MET A 1 18.38 17.82 -30.13
N ASN A 2 17.95 17.58 -28.90
CA ASN A 2 17.97 16.44 -27.99
C ASN A 2 16.61 16.47 -27.27
N ASN A 3 15.75 15.49 -27.56
CA ASN A 3 14.59 15.20 -26.72
C ASN A 3 15.10 14.41 -25.52
N GLN A 4 15.54 15.13 -24.49
CA GLN A 4 15.62 14.53 -23.17
C GLN A 4 14.21 14.52 -22.61
N ALA A 5 13.54 13.38 -22.85
CA ALA A 5 12.45 12.94 -22.01
C ALA A 5 12.91 13.09 -20.56
N SER A 6 12.23 13.96 -19.81
CA SER A 6 12.37 14.08 -18.36
C SER A 6 11.77 12.83 -17.71
N SER A 7 12.47 11.72 -17.87
CA SER A 7 12.15 10.40 -17.33
C SER A 7 12.90 10.21 -16.00
N LEU A 8 12.58 11.00 -14.97
CA LEU A 8 13.10 10.83 -13.61
C LEU A 8 12.08 11.34 -12.58
N ASN A 9 11.44 10.40 -11.87
CA ASN A 9 10.67 10.52 -10.63
C ASN A 9 9.84 11.80 -10.42
N VAL A 10 8.66 11.87 -11.05
CA VAL A 10 7.55 12.54 -10.36
C VAL A 10 7.06 11.52 -9.33
N CYS A 11 7.53 11.63 -8.08
CA CYS A 11 6.86 11.01 -6.93
C CYS A 11 5.50 11.67 -6.82
N ILE A 12 4.53 11.20 -7.61
CA ILE A 12 3.15 11.64 -7.48
C ILE A 12 2.79 11.31 -6.03
N GLU A 13 2.33 12.31 -5.28
CA GLU A 13 1.91 12.15 -3.89
C GLU A 13 0.57 11.41 -3.82
N LEU A 14 0.52 10.20 -4.39
CA LEU A 14 -0.67 9.34 -4.45
C LEU A 14 -1.18 9.06 -3.05
N TRP A 15 -0.30 9.04 -2.04
CA TRP A 15 -0.68 8.95 -0.62
C TRP A 15 -1.65 10.05 -0.15
N LYS A 16 -1.83 11.16 -0.89
CA LYS A 16 -2.82 12.20 -0.60
C LYS A 16 -4.23 11.88 -1.10
N LEU A 17 -4.37 10.88 -1.98
CA LEU A 17 -5.67 10.49 -2.51
C LEU A 17 -6.57 9.96 -1.40
N THR A 18 -7.85 10.33 -1.45
CA THR A 18 -8.88 9.64 -0.70
C THR A 18 -9.06 8.22 -1.22
N ALA A 19 -9.61 7.32 -0.41
CA ALA A 19 -9.89 5.94 -0.80
C ALA A 19 -10.74 5.85 -2.08
N SER A 20 -11.76 6.71 -2.22
CA SER A 20 -12.63 6.75 -3.41
C SER A 20 -11.90 7.22 -4.67
N GLU A 21 -10.95 8.15 -4.54
CA GLU A 21 -10.13 8.60 -5.68
C GLU A 21 -9.13 7.54 -6.11
N ALA A 22 -8.46 6.89 -5.16
CA ALA A 22 -7.56 5.78 -5.43
C ALA A 22 -8.29 4.64 -6.12
N LEU A 23 -9.45 4.22 -5.60
CA LEU A 23 -10.29 3.18 -6.22
C LEU A 23 -10.73 3.55 -7.63
N ARG A 24 -11.11 4.81 -7.87
CA ARG A 24 -11.48 5.28 -9.21
C ARG A 24 -10.30 5.14 -10.18
N LYS A 25 -9.11 5.57 -9.77
CA LYS A 25 -7.89 5.49 -10.59
C LYS A 25 -7.45 4.06 -10.87
N ILE A 26 -7.47 3.18 -9.87
CA ILE A 26 -7.14 1.75 -10.00
C ILE A 26 -8.12 1.05 -10.97
N ARG A 27 -9.43 1.32 -10.85
CA ARG A 27 -10.43 0.72 -11.74
C ARG A 27 -10.29 1.19 -13.20
N ALA A 28 -9.84 2.43 -13.38
CA ALA A 28 -9.59 3.04 -14.67
C ALA A 28 -8.24 2.66 -15.30
N ASP A 29 -7.39 1.86 -14.61
CA ASP A 29 -5.98 1.60 -14.96
C ASP A 29 -5.14 2.87 -15.15
N GLU A 30 -5.49 3.96 -14.45
CA GLU A 30 -4.69 5.19 -14.43
C GLU A 30 -3.53 5.12 -13.42
N MET A 31 -3.53 4.09 -12.57
CA MET A 31 -2.61 3.87 -11.46
C MET A 31 -2.66 2.39 -11.09
N SER A 32 -1.51 1.75 -10.98
CA SER A 32 -1.41 0.37 -10.46
C SER A 32 -1.52 0.33 -8.94
N VAL A 33 -1.90 -0.83 -8.40
CA VAL A 33 -1.89 -1.07 -6.95
C VAL A 33 -0.47 -0.97 -6.41
N GLN A 34 0.53 -1.46 -7.16
CA GLN A 34 1.94 -1.33 -6.80
C GLN A 34 2.39 0.13 -6.66
N GLU A 35 2.12 0.99 -7.66
CA GLU A 35 2.51 2.41 -7.60
C GLU A 35 1.87 3.12 -6.39
N TYR A 36 0.61 2.79 -6.08
CA TYR A 36 -0.05 3.37 -4.91
C TYR A 36 0.58 2.90 -3.60
N ALA A 37 0.87 1.60 -3.48
CA ALA A 37 1.53 1.03 -2.32
C ALA A 37 2.93 1.63 -2.08
N GLU A 38 3.73 1.80 -3.14
CA GLU A 38 5.05 2.44 -3.07
C GLU A 38 4.96 3.87 -2.53
N SER A 39 4.00 4.67 -3.02
CA SER A 39 3.78 6.04 -2.55
C SER A 39 3.41 6.10 -1.05
N LEU A 40 2.62 5.14 -0.58
CA LEU A 40 2.22 5.05 0.84
C LEU A 40 3.39 4.63 1.73
N LEU A 41 4.17 3.64 1.31
CA LEU A 41 5.35 3.18 2.04
C LEU A 41 6.40 4.29 2.15
N GLU A 42 6.64 5.06 1.08
CA GLU A 42 7.52 6.23 1.11
C GLU A 42 7.03 7.26 2.15
N ARG A 43 5.72 7.52 2.19
CA ARG A 43 5.13 8.43 3.18
C ARG A 43 5.27 7.93 4.61
N ILE A 44 5.06 6.62 4.83
CA ILE A 44 5.21 5.99 6.14
C ILE A 44 6.66 6.12 6.60
N LYS A 45 7.62 5.74 5.75
CA LYS A 45 9.06 5.83 6.04
C LYS A 45 9.49 7.24 6.46
N ALA A 46 8.95 8.27 5.81
CA ALA A 46 9.26 9.66 6.11
C ALA A 46 8.65 10.20 7.41
N ARG A 47 7.71 9.48 8.06
CA ARG A 47 6.92 10.03 9.20
C ARG A 47 6.86 9.14 10.42
N ASP A 48 7.02 7.83 10.27
CA ASP A 48 6.68 6.92 11.36
C ASP A 48 7.70 6.93 12.51
N GLU A 49 8.89 7.49 12.30
CA GLU A 49 9.84 7.75 13.39
C GLU A 49 9.23 8.69 14.46
N ASP A 50 8.49 9.71 14.00
CA ASP A 50 7.80 10.66 14.88
C ASP A 50 6.45 10.12 15.36
N VAL A 51 5.66 9.58 14.43
CA VAL A 51 4.25 9.22 14.66
C VAL A 51 4.12 7.90 15.41
N LYS A 52 4.99 6.93 15.12
CA LYS A 52 4.99 5.58 15.71
C LYS A 52 3.62 4.89 15.60
N ALA A 53 2.99 5.03 14.44
CA ALA A 53 1.67 4.47 14.15
C ALA A 53 1.72 2.95 13.85
N TRP A 54 2.83 2.45 13.31
CA TRP A 54 2.98 1.03 12.98
C TRP A 54 3.82 0.33 14.03
N ALA A 55 3.41 -0.86 14.43
CA ALA A 55 4.27 -1.71 15.25
C ALA A 55 4.76 -2.96 14.51
N TYR A 56 4.11 -3.28 13.40
CA TYR A 56 4.50 -4.25 12.42
C TYR A 56 4.14 -3.68 11.06
N LEU A 57 5.14 -3.62 10.18
CA LEU A 57 4.96 -3.28 8.78
C LEU A 57 5.93 -4.15 8.00
N ASP A 58 5.38 -4.92 7.07
CA ASP A 58 6.15 -5.80 6.19
C ASP A 58 6.11 -5.20 4.78
N GLU A 59 7.04 -4.28 4.52
CA GLU A 59 7.08 -3.50 3.27
C GLU A 59 7.20 -4.41 2.04
N GLU A 60 8.04 -5.44 2.12
CA GLU A 60 8.24 -6.39 1.03
C GLU A 60 6.96 -7.16 0.71
N ARG A 61 6.27 -7.65 1.75
CA ARG A 61 4.99 -8.33 1.57
C ARG A 61 3.93 -7.42 0.98
N VAL A 62 3.84 -6.17 1.41
CA VAL A 62 2.91 -5.16 0.88
C VAL A 62 3.10 -4.99 -0.63
N ILE A 63 4.35 -4.86 -1.08
CA ILE A 63 4.67 -4.73 -2.51
C ILE A 63 4.37 -6.03 -3.28
N GLN A 64 4.69 -7.19 -2.71
CA GLN A 64 4.37 -8.48 -3.33
C GLN A 64 2.87 -8.69 -3.51
N GLU A 65 2.07 -8.40 -2.48
CA GLU A 65 0.60 -8.48 -2.56
C GLU A 65 0.04 -7.47 -3.58
N ALA A 66 0.57 -6.25 -3.63
CA ALA A 66 0.16 -5.25 -4.62
C ALA A 66 0.39 -5.72 -6.06
N ARG A 67 1.55 -6.32 -6.36
CA ARG A 67 1.84 -6.91 -7.68
C ARG A 67 0.88 -8.03 -8.05
N LEU A 68 0.58 -8.93 -7.10
CA LEU A 68 -0.37 -10.01 -7.33
C LEU A 68 -1.79 -9.49 -7.59
N LEU A 69 -2.19 -8.39 -6.95
CA LEU A 69 -3.49 -7.74 -7.19
C LEU A 69 -3.56 -7.13 -8.60
N ASP A 70 -2.49 -6.49 -9.06
CA ASP A 70 -2.43 -5.92 -10.42
C ASP A 70 -2.64 -6.99 -11.51
N GLU A 71 -2.20 -8.22 -11.27
CA GLU A 71 -2.39 -9.36 -12.18
C GLU A 71 -3.84 -9.90 -12.24
N ILE A 72 -4.70 -9.56 -11.26
CA ILE A 72 -6.07 -10.07 -11.21
C ILE A 72 -6.92 -9.44 -12.34
N PRO A 73 -7.61 -10.24 -13.18
CA PRO A 73 -8.48 -9.70 -14.22
C PRO A 73 -9.60 -8.82 -13.67
N LYS A 74 -9.93 -7.71 -14.34
CA LYS A 74 -10.96 -6.75 -13.89
C LYS A 74 -12.29 -7.37 -13.49
N LYS A 75 -12.74 -8.38 -14.24
CA LYS A 75 -13.99 -9.12 -13.96
C LYS A 75 -14.01 -9.86 -12.62
N ASN A 76 -12.84 -10.11 -12.03
CA ASN A 76 -12.66 -10.81 -10.76
C ASN A 76 -12.32 -9.84 -9.60
N ARG A 77 -12.27 -8.53 -9.85
CA ARG A 77 -11.93 -7.52 -8.84
C ARG A 77 -13.18 -7.15 -8.03
N GLY A 78 -13.06 -7.22 -6.69
CA GLY A 78 -14.10 -6.77 -5.76
C GLY A 78 -14.16 -5.24 -5.60
N PRO A 79 -15.12 -4.72 -4.83
CA PRO A 79 -15.33 -3.27 -4.68
C PRO A 79 -14.16 -2.54 -4.00
N LEU A 80 -13.36 -3.22 -3.18
CA LEU A 80 -12.21 -2.65 -2.48
C LEU A 80 -10.86 -3.07 -3.08
N HIS A 81 -10.86 -3.73 -4.24
CA HIS A 81 -9.64 -4.28 -4.82
C HIS A 81 -8.54 -3.23 -4.97
N GLY A 82 -7.39 -3.50 -4.35
CA GLY A 82 -6.20 -2.66 -4.40
C GLY A 82 -6.20 -1.52 -3.40
N LEU A 83 -7.17 -1.47 -2.48
CA LEU A 83 -7.24 -0.43 -1.46
C LEU A 83 -6.43 -0.85 -0.22
N PRO A 84 -5.47 -0.03 0.24
CA PRO A 84 -4.72 -0.30 1.47
C PRO A 84 -5.58 -0.11 2.72
N ILE A 85 -5.39 -0.95 3.74
CA ILE A 85 -6.04 -0.80 5.04
C ILE A 85 -5.04 -0.96 6.22
N ALA A 86 -5.11 -0.04 7.18
CA ALA A 86 -4.43 -0.20 8.46
C ALA A 86 -5.30 -1.07 9.38
N VAL A 87 -4.75 -2.14 9.95
CA VAL A 87 -5.48 -3.03 10.84
C VAL A 87 -4.95 -2.90 12.26
N LYS A 88 -5.85 -2.58 13.20
CA LYS A 88 -5.48 -2.51 14.61
C LYS A 88 -5.09 -3.91 15.11
N ASP A 89 -4.03 -4.00 15.89
CA ASP A 89 -3.44 -5.24 16.44
C ASP A 89 -4.35 -6.08 17.33
N VAL A 90 -5.37 -5.47 17.91
CA VAL A 90 -6.42 -6.21 18.65
C VAL A 90 -7.30 -7.05 17.72
N ILE A 91 -7.17 -6.87 16.40
CA ILE A 91 -7.88 -7.63 15.37
C ILE A 91 -6.95 -8.73 14.86
N TYR A 92 -7.39 -9.97 14.98
CA TYR A 92 -6.64 -11.11 14.45
C TYR A 92 -6.53 -11.02 12.93
N THR A 93 -5.29 -11.02 12.44
CA THR A 93 -4.97 -11.17 11.03
C THR A 93 -4.20 -12.47 10.83
N LYS A 94 -4.41 -13.17 9.70
CA LYS A 94 -3.56 -14.29 9.29
C LYS A 94 -2.23 -13.77 8.72
N VAL A 95 -1.49 -13.03 9.53
CA VAL A 95 -0.12 -12.61 9.26
C VAL A 95 0.79 -13.57 9.99
N LYS A 96 1.84 -14.07 9.33
CA LYS A 96 2.80 -15.00 9.94
C LYS A 96 3.63 -14.25 10.99
N LEU A 97 3.05 -14.03 12.18
CA LEU A 97 3.77 -13.51 13.33
C LEU A 97 4.69 -14.63 13.83
N THR A 98 5.90 -14.72 13.29
CA THR A 98 6.95 -15.57 13.86
C THR A 98 7.55 -14.88 15.09
N ARG A 99 6.74 -14.60 16.11
CA ARG A 99 7.14 -14.46 17.53
C ARG A 99 5.95 -14.13 18.42
N LEU A 100 5.63 -15.07 19.31
CA LEU A 100 4.82 -14.89 20.50
C LEU A 100 5.51 -13.86 21.42
N TYR A 101 4.93 -12.66 21.58
CA TYR A 101 5.19 -11.79 22.74
C TYR A 101 3.89 -11.08 23.19
N PRO A 102 3.69 -10.87 24.50
CA PRO A 102 2.38 -10.52 25.09
C PRO A 102 2.08 -9.02 25.16
N THR A 103 2.77 -8.16 24.38
CA THR A 103 2.56 -6.70 24.43
C THR A 103 2.09 -6.15 23.09
N LEU A 104 0.85 -5.65 23.09
CA LEU A 104 0.10 -5.03 22.00
C LEU A 104 0.92 -4.08 21.13
N LYS A 105 0.88 -4.29 19.80
CA LYS A 105 1.61 -3.61 18.73
C LYS A 105 0.95 -3.85 17.32
N TRP A 106 0.55 -2.76 16.61
CA TRP A 106 -0.14 -2.56 15.28
C TRP A 106 0.33 -3.33 14.01
N GLY A 107 -0.49 -3.44 12.93
CA GLY A 107 -0.12 -4.03 11.60
C GLY A 107 -0.79 -3.41 10.34
N LEU A 108 -0.12 -3.36 9.16
CA LEU A 108 -0.70 -2.95 7.85
C LEU A 108 -1.07 -4.15 6.96
N THR A 109 -2.14 -4.07 6.16
CA THR A 109 -2.49 -5.06 5.11
C THR A 109 -3.13 -4.36 3.91
N ILE A 110 -2.98 -4.89 2.69
CA ILE A 110 -3.71 -4.40 1.50
C ILE A 110 -4.82 -5.40 1.15
N VAL A 111 -6.00 -4.91 0.76
CA VAL A 111 -7.17 -5.72 0.38
C VAL A 111 -7.57 -5.58 -1.09
#